data_AF-A0A8T5DJB0-F1
#
_entry.id   AF-A0A8T5DJB0-F1
#
_cell.length_a   1.000
_cell.length_b   1.000
_cell.length_c   1.000
_cell.angle_alpha   90.00
_cell.angle_beta   90.00
_cell.angle_gamma   90.00
#
_symmetry.space_group_name_H-M   'P 1'
#
loop_
_entity.id
_entity.type
_entity.pdbx_description
1 polymer ?
#
loop_
_entity_poly.entity_id
_entity_poly.type
_entity_poly.pdbx_seq_one_letter_code
_entity_poly.pdbx_strand_id
1 'polypeptide(L)'
;KGYSGWSYALPTVTKPGAKRSLSKVQIISNINKLYGECSKNSEFNFLIAYSGLNPDKTSFNGYSAREMSSMFNQQPIPDNVVFEYNFGKLIKGETK
;
A
#
# COMPACT_ATOMS: atom_id res chain seq x y z
N LYS A 1 12.14 9.15 -1.91
CA LYS A 1 13.30 8.25 -2.16
C LYS A 1 12.82 6.83 -1.94
N GLY A 2 13.14 5.94 -2.88
CA GLY A 2 12.39 4.70 -3.12
C GLY A 2 13.01 3.42 -2.59
N TYR A 3 14.34 3.25 -2.51
CA TYR A 3 14.94 1.98 -2.07
C TYR A 3 15.68 2.11 -0.72
N SER A 4 15.55 1.09 0.13
CA SER A 4 16.35 0.89 1.35
C SER A 4 16.68 -0.59 1.48
N GLY A 5 17.91 -0.96 1.11
CA GLY A 5 18.28 -2.36 0.91
C GLY A 5 17.37 -3.03 -0.13
N TRP A 6 16.78 -4.17 0.25
CA TRP A 6 15.82 -4.92 -0.56
C TRP A 6 14.38 -4.40 -0.48
N SER A 7 14.15 -3.31 0.25
CA SER A 7 12.80 -2.75 0.44
C SER A 7 12.56 -1.52 -0.41
N TYR A 8 11.31 -1.33 -0.84
CA TYR A 8 10.85 -0.08 -1.41
C TYR A 8 10.01 0.69 -0.40
N ALA A 9 10.37 1.94 -0.12
CA ALA A 9 9.64 2.80 0.80
C ALA A 9 8.41 3.41 0.13
N LEU A 10 7.21 3.16 0.66
CA LEU A 10 5.96 3.81 0.27
C LEU A 10 5.62 4.94 1.26
N PRO A 11 5.84 6.22 0.91
CA PRO A 11 5.53 7.33 1.82
C PRO A 11 4.01 7.52 1.96
N THR A 12 3.52 7.46 3.19
CA THR A 12 2.10 7.66 3.54
C THR A 12 1.86 8.78 4.55
N VAL A 13 2.93 9.34 5.13
CA VAL A 13 2.94 10.53 5.99
C VAL A 13 4.16 11.40 5.65
N THR A 14 4.12 12.68 6.01
CA THR A 14 5.26 13.61 5.83
C THR A 14 6.28 13.50 6.96
N LYS A 15 5.84 13.13 8.17
CA LYS A 15 6.66 12.86 9.35
C LYS A 15 5.95 11.90 10.29
N PRO A 16 6.66 11.19 11.19
CA PRO A 16 6.04 10.31 12.19
C PRO A 16 4.93 11.03 12.98
N GLY A 17 3.78 10.38 13.15
CA GLY A 17 2.63 10.92 13.87
C GLY A 17 1.77 11.93 13.11
N ALA A 18 2.17 12.42 11.93
CA ALA A 18 1.38 13.35 11.14
C ALA A 18 0.25 12.63 10.39
N LYS A 19 -0.81 12.27 11.12
CA LYS A 19 -1.99 11.58 10.57
C LYS A 19 -2.63 12.40 9.44
N ARG A 20 -2.98 11.73 8.34
CA ARG A 20 -3.58 12.29 7.11
C ARG A 20 -2.79 13.49 6.53
N SER A 21 -1.49 13.57 6.79
CA SER A 21 -0.65 14.64 6.22
C SER A 21 -0.45 14.51 4.71
N LEU A 22 -0.64 13.31 4.16
CA LEU A 22 -0.74 13.09 2.72
C LEU A 22 -2.19 12.80 2.35
N SER A 23 -2.66 13.43 1.28
CA SER A 23 -3.98 13.17 0.72
C SER A 23 -4.06 11.79 0.06
N LYS A 24 -5.29 11.29 -0.14
CA LYS A 24 -5.51 10.04 -0.87
C LYS A 24 -4.87 10.07 -2.26
N VAL A 25 -4.99 11.18 -2.98
CA VAL A 25 -4.39 11.37 -4.31
C VAL A 25 -2.86 11.28 -4.27
N GLN A 26 -2.22 11.86 -3.26
CA GLN A 26 -0.77 11.76 -3.08
C GLN A 26 -0.32 10.32 -2.79
N ILE A 27 -1.08 9.61 -1.94
CA ILE A 27 -0.79 8.20 -1.63
C ILE A 27 -0.98 7.32 -2.88
N ILE A 28 -2.05 7.52 -3.65
CA ILE A 28 -2.29 6.82 -4.93
C ILE A 28 -1.13 7.07 -5.90
N SER A 29 -0.68 8.32 -6.02
CA SER A 29 0.49 8.67 -6.85
C SER A 29 1.77 7.94 -6.39
N ASN A 30 1.95 7.79 -5.07
CA ASN A 30 3.09 7.04 -4.53
C ASN A 30 2.95 5.52 -4.74
N ILE A 31 1.74 4.96 -4.67
CA ILE A 31 1.46 3.56 -5.01
C ILE A 31 1.77 3.30 -6.48
N ASN A 32 1.39 4.22 -7.38
CA ASN A 32 1.73 4.09 -8.80
C ASN A 32 3.25 4.03 -9.04
N LYS A 33 4.02 4.84 -8.30
CA LYS A 33 5.49 4.79 -8.36
C LYS A 33 6.03 3.45 -7.85
N LEU A 34 5.48 2.94 -6.74
CA LEU A 34 5.83 1.61 -6.21
C LEU A 34 5.55 0.52 -7.24
N TYR A 35 4.35 0.49 -7.83
CA TYR A 35 3.99 -0.50 -8.86
C TYR A 35 4.88 -0.39 -10.10
N GLY A 36 5.22 0.83 -10.53
CA GLY A 36 6.18 1.03 -11.62
C GLY A 36 7.56 0.44 -11.32
N GLU A 37 7.98 0.43 -10.05
CA GLU A 37 9.22 -0.21 -9.63
C GLU A 37 9.08 -1.74 -9.52
N CYS A 38 7.93 -2.24 -9.06
CA CYS A 38 7.64 -3.68 -9.09
C CYS A 38 7.68 -4.24 -10.52
N SER A 39 7.06 -3.55 -11.48
CA SER A 39 7.03 -3.99 -12.89
C SER A 39 8.40 -3.97 -13.56
N LYS A 40 9.31 -3.08 -13.16
CA LYS A 40 10.69 -3.04 -13.67
C LYS A 40 11.56 -4.19 -13.17
N ASN A 41 11.17 -4.80 -12.05
CA ASN A 41 11.91 -5.86 -11.36
C ASN A 41 11.02 -7.12 -11.28
N SER A 42 10.51 -7.56 -12.43
CA SER A 42 9.52 -8.65 -12.53
C SER A 42 10.06 -10.03 -12.12
N GLU A 43 11.37 -10.17 -11.97
CA GLU A 43 12.04 -11.36 -11.46
C GLU A 43 11.87 -11.55 -9.93
N PHE A 44 11.44 -10.50 -9.21
CA PHE A 44 11.21 -10.55 -7.77
C PHE A 44 9.73 -10.37 -7.42
N ASN A 45 9.31 -11.04 -6.34
CA ASN A 45 8.02 -10.78 -5.72
C ASN A 45 8.13 -9.66 -4.68
N PHE A 46 7.19 -8.73 -4.69
CA PHE A 46 7.10 -7.61 -3.76
C PHE A 46 5.98 -7.84 -2.76
N LEU A 47 6.35 -8.07 -1.49
CA LEU A 47 5.39 -8.25 -0.41
C LEU A 47 4.94 -6.90 0.17
N ILE A 48 3.64 -6.62 0.11
CA ILE A 48 2.98 -5.51 0.80
C ILE A 48 2.49 -6.01 2.17
N ALA A 49 3.33 -5.84 3.19
CA ALA A 49 3.07 -6.27 4.56
C ALA A 49 2.17 -5.31 5.36
N TYR A 50 1.14 -4.75 4.72
CA TYR A 50 0.15 -3.91 5.42
C TYR A 50 -0.90 -4.83 6.09
N SER A 51 -1.21 -4.62 7.37
CA SER A 51 -2.13 -5.52 8.09
C SER A 51 -3.59 -5.26 7.71
N GLY A 52 -4.32 -6.34 7.37
CA GLY A 52 -5.78 -6.30 7.18
C GLY A 52 -6.62 -6.75 8.37
N LEU A 53 -6.02 -7.07 9.53
CA LEU A 53 -6.73 -7.70 10.66
C LEU A 53 -7.86 -6.86 11.28
N ASN A 54 -7.71 -5.54 11.28
CA ASN A 54 -8.71 -4.60 11.82
C ASN A 54 -9.04 -3.56 10.74
N PRO A 55 -9.91 -3.89 9.76
CA PRO A 55 -10.07 -3.12 8.53
C PRO A 55 -10.47 -1.66 8.74
N ASP A 56 -11.23 -1.39 9.81
CA ASP A 56 -11.80 -0.07 10.11
C ASP A 56 -10.97 0.70 11.17
N LYS A 57 -9.96 0.06 11.77
CA LYS A 57 -9.03 0.74 12.69
C LYS A 57 -8.05 1.58 11.89
N THR A 58 -7.83 2.81 12.32
CA THR A 58 -6.86 3.71 11.68
C THR A 58 -5.42 3.30 12.00
N SER A 59 -4.58 3.34 10.97
CA SER A 59 -3.13 3.10 11.08
C SER A 59 -2.38 4.41 11.38
N PHE A 60 -1.05 4.34 11.46
CA PHE A 60 -0.19 5.51 11.75
C PHE A 60 -0.34 6.67 10.76
N ASN A 61 -0.78 6.40 9.54
CA ASN A 61 -1.06 7.43 8.54
C ASN A 61 -2.46 8.06 8.67
N GLY A 62 -3.28 7.60 9.62
CA GLY A 62 -4.63 8.12 9.85
C GLY A 62 -5.69 7.64 8.85
N TYR A 63 -5.35 6.68 7.98
CA TYR A 63 -6.31 5.96 7.14
C TYR A 63 -6.52 4.55 7.70
N SER A 64 -7.74 4.03 7.55
CA SER A 64 -8.02 2.62 7.87
C SER A 64 -7.44 1.68 6.81
N ALA A 65 -7.31 0.40 7.12
CA ALA A 65 -6.89 -0.59 6.12
C ALA A 65 -7.90 -0.70 4.95
N ARG A 66 -9.19 -0.51 5.20
CA ARG A 66 -10.22 -0.42 4.14
C ARG A 66 -10.03 0.82 3.25
N GLU A 67 -9.70 1.97 3.82
CA GLU A 67 -9.34 3.16 3.02
C GLU A 67 -8.06 2.93 2.21
N MET A 68 -7.06 2.27 2.80
CA MET A 68 -5.81 1.94 2.11
C MET A 68 -6.01 0.95 0.97
N SER A 69 -6.78 -0.13 1.17
CA SER A 69 -7.03 -1.12 0.11
C SER A 69 -7.73 -0.47 -1.10
N SER A 70 -8.68 0.44 -0.85
CA SER A 70 -9.30 1.22 -1.91
C SER A 70 -8.26 2.02 -2.71
N MET A 71 -7.27 2.64 -2.05
CA MET A 71 -6.20 3.38 -2.75
C MET A 71 -5.24 2.47 -3.53
N PHE A 72 -4.91 1.28 -3.01
CA PHE A 72 -4.12 0.28 -3.75
C PHE A 72 -4.84 -0.25 -4.99
N ASN A 73 -6.18 -0.31 -4.97
CA ASN A 73 -7.01 -0.72 -6.09
C ASN A 73 -7.26 0.38 -7.14
N GLN A 74 -6.83 1.63 -6.91
CA GLN A 74 -6.99 2.70 -7.90
C GLN A 74 -6.01 2.60 -9.07
N GLN A 75 -5.04 1.69 -9.02
CA GLN A 75 -4.03 1.48 -10.06
C GLN A 75 -3.95 -0.01 -10.41
N PRO A 76 -3.60 -0.37 -11.66
CA PRO A 76 -3.37 -1.76 -12.03
C PRO A 76 -2.27 -2.38 -11.16
N ILE A 77 -2.59 -3.50 -10.50
CA ILE A 77 -1.68 -4.21 -9.62
C ILE A 77 -0.79 -5.13 -10.46
N PRO A 78 0.55 -5.01 -10.40
CA PRO A 78 1.45 -5.94 -11.09
C PRO A 78 1.36 -7.37 -10.55
N ASP A 79 1.55 -8.37 -11.42
CA ASP A 79 1.42 -9.81 -11.06
C ASP A 79 2.41 -10.25 -9.98
N ASN A 80 3.56 -9.58 -9.87
CA ASN A 80 4.58 -9.86 -8.88
C ASN A 80 4.37 -9.13 -7.53
N VAL A 81 3.23 -8.45 -7.34
CA VAL A 81 2.85 -7.87 -6.05
C VAL A 81 2.01 -8.84 -5.25
N VAL A 82 2.50 -9.18 -4.06
CA VAL A 82 1.82 -10.07 -3.11
C VAL A 82 1.40 -9.27 -1.89
N PHE A 83 0.15 -9.41 -1.44
CA PHE A 83 -0.35 -8.75 -0.24
C PHE A 83 -0.31 -9.68 0.97
N GLU A 84 -0.17 -9.11 2.17
CA GLU A 84 -0.49 -9.81 3.42
C GLU A 84 -1.89 -10.43 3.33
N TYR A 85 -2.06 -11.63 3.88
CA TYR A 85 -3.26 -12.44 3.68
C TYR A 85 -4.58 -11.72 3.97
N ASN A 86 -4.72 -11.07 5.13
CA ASN A 86 -5.96 -10.37 5.48
C ASN A 86 -6.16 -9.10 4.65
N PHE A 87 -5.08 -8.37 4.37
CA PHE A 87 -5.15 -7.20 3.51
C PHE A 87 -5.50 -7.57 2.06
N GLY A 88 -4.99 -8.70 1.57
CA GLY A 88 -5.34 -9.27 0.26
C GLY A 88 -6.83 -9.57 0.13
N LYS A 89 -7.50 -10.01 1.22
CA LYS A 89 -8.96 -10.15 1.22
C LYS A 89 -9.68 -8.81 1.04
N LEU A 90 -9.16 -7.73 1.62
CA LEU A 90 -9.70 -6.38 1.44
C LEU A 90 -9.49 -5.89 -0.01
N ILE A 91 -8.36 -6.20 -0.62
CA ILE A 91 -8.05 -5.89 -2.02
C ILE A 91 -9.03 -6.59 -2.96
N LYS A 92 -9.34 -7.86 -2.71
CA LYS A 92 -10.28 -8.68 -3.51
C LYS A 92 -11.76 -8.40 -3.22
N GLY A 93 -12.08 -7.60 -2.21
CA GLY A 93 -13.47 -7.35 -1.79
C GLY A 93 -14.14 -8.54 -1.10
N GLU A 94 -13.36 -9.48 -0.55
CA GLU A 94 -13.84 -10.72 0.09
C GLU A 94 -14.31 -10.53 1.54
N THR A 95 -14.39 -9.29 2.02
CA THR A 95 -14.78 -8.95 3.40
C THR A 95 -16.08 -8.15 3.37
N LYS A 96 -17.17 -8.82 3.73
CA LYS A 96 -18.50 -8.21 3.94
C LYS A 96 -18.51 -7.36 5.20
#